data_AF-A0A5B9DEE5-F1
#
_entry.id   AF-A0A5B9DEE5-F1
#
_cell.length_a   1.000
_cell.length_b   1.000
_cell.length_c   1.000
_cell.angle_alpha   90.00
_cell.angle_beta   90.00
_cell.angle_gamma   90.00
#
_symmetry.space_group_name_H-M   'P 1'
#
loop_
_entity.id
_entity.type
_entity.pdbx_description
1 polymer ?
#
loop_
_entity_poly.entity_id
_entity_poly.type
_entity_poly.pdbx_seq_one_letter_code
_entity_poly.pdbx_strand_id
1 'polypeptide(L)'
;MKNTKYNPDLWDEIPSYAFMALGRRGREQISLRECFIPSCNSTDGDKLHPIKKEIETKQIPEKKVQTIKKKYLIHCDECSQDFHLIFEQYVNNDSESENIEGTDIIMEKVYATDANDEENYGEIGFIQQK
;
A
#
# COMPACT_ATOMS: atom_id res chain seq x y z
N MET A 1 21.85 -19.65 -5.04
CA MET A 1 21.99 -18.38 -5.78
C MET A 1 20.90 -17.45 -5.27
N LYS A 2 21.25 -16.31 -4.63
CA LYS A 2 20.24 -15.33 -4.21
C LYS A 2 19.66 -14.71 -5.49
N ASN A 3 18.37 -14.90 -5.73
CA ASN A 3 17.70 -14.32 -6.87
C ASN A 3 17.66 -12.81 -6.63
N THR A 4 18.50 -12.04 -7.33
CA THR A 4 18.71 -10.59 -7.14
C THR A 4 17.49 -9.73 -7.48
N LYS A 5 16.37 -10.35 -7.88
CA LYS A 5 15.12 -9.68 -8.27
C LYS A 5 14.23 -9.32 -7.07
N TYR A 6 14.21 -10.12 -6.00
CA TYR A 6 13.27 -9.94 -4.89
C TYR A 6 13.94 -9.32 -3.67
N ASN A 7 13.18 -8.49 -2.95
CA ASN A 7 13.60 -7.82 -1.74
C ASN A 7 12.63 -8.15 -0.59
N PRO A 8 12.85 -9.26 0.14
CA PRO A 8 11.94 -9.70 1.20
C PRO A 8 11.86 -8.72 2.38
N ASP A 9 12.89 -7.90 2.59
CA ASP A 9 12.94 -6.93 3.71
C ASP A 9 11.84 -5.86 3.59
N LEU A 10 11.29 -5.65 2.38
CA LEU A 10 10.15 -4.74 2.19
C LEU A 10 8.88 -5.19 2.93
N TRP A 11 8.76 -6.48 3.26
CA TRP A 11 7.65 -6.96 4.08
C TRP A 11 7.66 -6.41 5.50
N ASP A 12 8.82 -5.96 6.02
CA ASP A 12 8.91 -5.32 7.33
C ASP A 12 8.33 -3.90 7.32
N GLU A 13 8.25 -3.27 6.13
CA GLU A 13 7.66 -1.95 5.94
C GLU A 13 6.16 -2.00 5.61
N ILE A 14 5.69 -3.11 5.03
CA ILE A 14 4.29 -3.30 4.64
C ILE A 14 3.48 -3.77 5.85
N PRO A 15 2.46 -3.01 6.30
CA PRO A 15 1.54 -3.48 7.33
C PRO A 15 0.96 -4.85 6.97
N SER A 16 0.83 -5.75 7.94
CA SER A 16 0.29 -7.08 7.66
C SER A 16 -1.21 -7.06 7.33
N TYR A 17 -1.92 -6.01 7.75
CA TYR A 17 -3.36 -5.91 7.61
C TYR A 17 -3.83 -4.50 7.29
N ALA A 18 -4.93 -4.42 6.53
CA ALA A 18 -5.75 -3.22 6.38
C ALA A 18 -7.15 -3.47 6.97
N PHE A 19 -7.92 -2.41 7.17
CA PHE A 19 -9.30 -2.49 7.64
C PHE A 19 -10.26 -1.98 6.57
N MET A 20 -11.28 -2.77 6.27
CA MET A 20 -12.37 -2.39 5.38
C MET A 20 -13.56 -1.92 6.21
N ALA A 21 -14.12 -0.74 5.91
CA ALA A 21 -15.31 -0.24 6.58
C ALA A 21 -16.57 -0.95 6.07
N LEU A 22 -17.31 -1.62 6.96
CA LEU A 22 -18.58 -2.29 6.63
C LEU A 22 -19.80 -1.50 7.15
N GLY A 23 -19.65 -0.19 7.32
CA GLY A 23 -20.69 0.70 7.85
C GLY A 23 -21.14 0.28 9.25
N ARG A 24 -22.45 0.01 9.42
CA ARG A 24 -23.04 -0.38 10.72
C ARG A 24 -22.56 -1.74 11.25
N ARG A 25 -21.94 -2.57 10.40
CA ARG A 25 -21.36 -3.87 10.80
C ARG A 25 -19.96 -3.74 11.38
N GLY A 26 -19.44 -2.52 11.49
CA GLY A 26 -18.10 -2.25 11.99
C GLY A 26 -17.07 -2.28 10.87
N ARG A 27 -15.96 -2.99 11.11
CA ARG A 27 -14.85 -3.11 10.18
C ARG A 27 -14.38 -4.56 10.10
N GLU A 28 -13.90 -4.94 8.94
CA GLU A 28 -13.27 -6.24 8.69
C GLU A 28 -11.76 -6.05 8.49
N GLN A 29 -10.98 -7.00 8.98
CA GLN A 29 -9.53 -7.00 8.84
C GLN A 29 -9.16 -7.84 7.62
N ILE A 30 -8.42 -7.24 6.69
CA ILE A 30 -7.99 -7.84 5.43
C ILE A 30 -6.48 -8.05 5.49
N SER A 31 -6.01 -9.26 5.16
CA SER A 31 -4.59 -9.56 5.05
C SER A 31 -3.99 -8.82 3.86
N LEU A 32 -2.85 -8.19 4.03
CA LEU A 32 -2.10 -7.59 2.90
C LEU A 32 -1.07 -8.57 2.30
N ARG A 33 -1.01 -9.79 2.83
CA ARG A 33 -0.22 -10.91 2.30
C ARG A 33 -1.06 -11.85 1.44
N GLU A 34 -1.85 -11.28 0.53
CA GLU A 34 -2.61 -12.01 -0.48
C GLU A 34 -2.46 -11.31 -1.85
N CYS A 35 -2.77 -12.04 -2.93
CA CYS A 35 -2.70 -11.48 -4.27
C CYS A 35 -3.97 -10.69 -4.57
N PHE A 36 -3.84 -9.42 -4.96
CA PHE A 36 -4.96 -8.54 -5.27
C PHE A 36 -5.28 -8.43 -6.77
N ILE A 37 -4.65 -9.25 -7.61
CA ILE A 37 -4.97 -9.34 -9.03
C ILE A 37 -6.33 -10.04 -9.16
N PRO A 38 -7.35 -9.46 -9.82
CA PRO A 38 -8.72 -9.99 -9.82
C PRO A 38 -8.87 -11.43 -10.35
N SER A 39 -7.95 -11.87 -11.21
CA SER A 39 -7.92 -13.23 -11.76
C SER A 39 -7.17 -14.24 -10.90
N CYS A 40 -6.51 -13.79 -9.82
CA CYS A 40 -5.75 -14.62 -8.91
C CYS A 40 -6.42 -14.66 -7.53
N ASN A 41 -6.73 -15.86 -7.04
CA ASN A 41 -7.32 -16.06 -5.72
C ASN A 41 -6.28 -16.56 -4.69
N SER A 42 -4.99 -16.25 -4.89
CA SER A 42 -3.94 -16.69 -3.98
C SER A 42 -4.01 -15.93 -2.67
N THR A 43 -4.31 -16.63 -1.59
CA THR A 43 -4.20 -16.14 -0.20
C THR A 43 -2.90 -16.57 0.47
N ASP A 44 -2.01 -17.22 -0.27
CA ASP A 44 -0.72 -17.72 0.22
C ASP A 44 0.35 -16.63 0.12
N GLY A 45 0.70 -16.04 1.27
CA GLY A 45 1.70 -14.98 1.38
C GLY A 45 3.12 -15.43 1.02
N ASP A 46 3.43 -16.72 1.08
CA ASP A 46 4.76 -17.24 0.73
C ASP A 46 5.00 -17.25 -0.79
N LYS A 47 3.92 -17.08 -1.58
CA LYS A 47 3.97 -16.92 -3.04
C LYS A 47 4.13 -15.47 -3.49
N LEU A 48 4.23 -14.53 -2.54
CA LEU A 48 4.32 -13.10 -2.83
C LEU A 48 5.72 -12.56 -2.54
N HIS A 49 6.33 -11.99 -3.58
CA HIS A 49 7.71 -11.51 -3.53
C HIS A 49 7.78 -10.02 -3.86
N PRO A 50 7.95 -9.15 -2.85
CA PRO A 50 8.23 -7.75 -3.09
C PRO A 50 9.51 -7.59 -3.91
N ILE A 51 9.47 -6.67 -4.88
CA ILE A 51 10.57 -6.39 -5.81
C ILE A 51 11.22 -5.05 -5.44
N LYS A 52 10.41 -3.99 -5.40
CA LYS A 52 10.89 -2.61 -5.17
C LYS A 52 9.81 -1.76 -4.51
N LYS A 53 10.25 -0.63 -3.96
CA LYS A 53 9.41 0.43 -3.40
C LYS A 53 9.66 1.73 -4.14
N GLU A 54 8.59 2.45 -4.43
CA GLU A 54 8.63 3.81 -4.97
C GLU A 54 7.83 4.75 -4.06
N ILE A 55 8.31 5.98 -3.90
CA ILE A 55 7.64 6.99 -3.08
C ILE A 55 7.38 8.22 -3.95
N GLU A 56 6.12 8.60 -4.05
CA GLU A 56 5.69 9.81 -4.74
C GLU A 56 5.08 10.77 -3.74
N THR A 57 5.43 12.05 -3.86
CA THR A 57 4.94 13.09 -2.96
C THR A 57 4.34 14.21 -3.77
N LYS A 58 3.08 14.56 -3.47
CA LYS A 58 2.35 15.62 -4.17
C LYS A 58 1.79 16.61 -3.17
N GLN A 59 2.13 17.87 -3.31
CA GLN A 59 1.49 18.94 -2.54
C GLN A 59 0.13 19.27 -3.16
N ILE A 60 -0.86 19.54 -2.30
CA ILE A 60 -2.18 20.07 -2.67
C ILE A 60 -2.23 21.51 -2.12
N PRO A 61 -1.77 22.51 -2.91
CA PRO A 61 -1.53 23.86 -2.40
C PRO A 61 -2.79 24.51 -1.82
N GLU A 62 -3.95 24.23 -2.41
CA GLU A 62 -5.24 24.81 -2.02
C GLU A 62 -5.73 24.37 -0.64
N LYS A 63 -5.22 23.25 -0.11
CA LYS A 63 -5.74 22.64 1.12
C LYS A 63 -4.71 22.53 2.25
N LYS A 64 -3.47 23.00 2.05
CA LYS A 64 -2.33 22.71 2.94
C LYS A 64 -2.21 21.22 3.28
N VAL A 65 -2.54 20.36 2.32
CA VAL A 65 -2.44 18.89 2.47
C VAL A 65 -1.37 18.40 1.52
N GLN A 66 -0.59 17.43 1.96
CA GLN A 66 0.32 16.67 1.13
C GLN A 66 -0.20 15.24 1.00
N THR A 67 -0.05 14.67 -0.18
CA THR A 67 -0.29 13.26 -0.43
C THR A 67 1.04 12.56 -0.63
N ILE A 68 1.28 11.49 0.13
CA ILE A 68 2.45 10.63 0.00
C ILE A 68 1.95 9.25 -0.44
N LYS A 69 2.39 8.79 -1.62
CA LYS A 69 2.10 7.45 -2.13
C LYS A 69 3.33 6.58 -1.99
N LYS A 70 3.22 5.48 -1.24
CA LYS A 70 4.23 4.42 -1.20
C LYS A 70 3.72 3.26 -2.04
N LYS A 71 4.38 2.97 -3.16
CA LYS A 71 4.04 1.87 -4.07
C LYS A 71 5.02 0.74 -3.86
N TYR A 72 4.51 -0.46 -3.58
CA TYR A 72 5.32 -1.67 -3.48
C TYR A 72 4.99 -2.56 -4.66
N LEU A 73 5.98 -2.79 -5.54
CA LEU A 73 5.82 -3.75 -6.64
C LEU A 73 6.02 -5.15 -6.07
N ILE A 74 5.03 -6.02 -6.24
CA ILE A 74 5.00 -7.38 -5.70
C ILE A 74 4.74 -8.36 -6.85
N HIS A 75 5.57 -9.40 -6.93
CA HIS A 75 5.35 -10.54 -7.81
C HIS A 75 4.52 -11.60 -7.10
N CYS A 76 3.55 -12.19 -7.79
CA CYS A 76 2.82 -13.37 -7.33
C CYS A 76 3.22 -14.60 -8.15
N ASP A 77 3.81 -15.61 -7.50
CA ASP A 77 4.21 -16.85 -8.17
C ASP A 77 3.02 -17.64 -8.73
N GLU A 78 1.85 -17.56 -8.07
CA GLU A 78 0.64 -18.33 -8.45
C GLU A 78 0.11 -17.92 -9.83
N CYS A 79 0.01 -16.62 -10.10
CA CYS A 79 -0.46 -16.11 -11.39
C CYS A 79 0.67 -15.58 -12.29
N SER A 80 1.92 -15.63 -11.79
CA SER A 80 3.13 -15.15 -12.47
C SER A 80 3.06 -13.68 -12.93
N GLN A 81 2.28 -12.86 -12.23
CA GLN A 81 2.07 -11.45 -12.54
C GLN A 81 2.60 -10.55 -11.42
N ASP A 82 2.94 -9.32 -11.81
CA ASP A 82 3.35 -8.26 -10.90
C ASP A 82 2.17 -7.30 -10.68
N PHE A 83 2.02 -6.80 -9.47
CA PHE A 83 1.04 -5.76 -9.11
C PHE A 83 1.65 -4.77 -8.13
N HIS A 84 1.09 -3.56 -8.06
CA HIS A 84 1.45 -2.63 -7.00
C HIS A 84 0.45 -2.72 -5.84
N LEU A 85 0.99 -2.80 -4.63
CA LEU A 85 0.26 -2.48 -3.41
C LEU A 85 0.59 -1.05 -3.01
N ILE A 86 -0.42 -0.17 -2.98
CA ILE A 86 -0.23 1.27 -2.85
C ILE A 86 -0.84 1.77 -1.55
N PHE A 87 -0.03 2.50 -0.79
CA PHE A 87 -0.42 3.20 0.44
C PHE A 87 -0.44 4.70 0.15
N GLU A 88 -1.62 5.29 0.14
CA GLU A 88 -1.83 6.72 -0.07
C GLU A 88 -2.14 7.40 1.26
N GLN A 89 -1.17 8.17 1.76
CA GLN A 89 -1.24 8.93 3.00
C GLN A 89 -1.64 10.38 2.71
N TYR A 90 -2.59 10.89 3.49
CA TYR A 90 -2.95 12.31 3.51
C TYR A 90 -2.39 12.94 4.78
N VAL A 91 -1.57 13.97 4.60
CA VAL A 91 -0.81 14.61 5.65
C VAL A 91 -1.15 16.10 5.70
N ASN A 92 -1.36 16.65 6.89
CA ASN A 92 -1.48 18.10 7.06
C ASN A 92 -0.09 18.77 7.04
N ASN A 93 0.05 19.82 6.23
CA ASN A 93 1.28 20.64 6.12
C ASN A 93 1.27 21.85 7.07
N ASP A 94 0.43 21.87 8.11
CA ASP A 94 0.39 23.01 9.05
C ASP A 94 1.59 23.06 10.02
N SER A 95 2.49 22.07 9.98
CA SER A 95 3.73 22.10 10.75
C SER A 95 4.89 22.67 9.91
N GLU A 96 5.41 23.84 10.32
CA GLU A 96 6.66 24.46 9.83
C GLU A 96 7.92 23.61 10.13
N SER A 97 7.78 22.31 10.38
CA SER A 97 8.87 21.42 10.76
C SER A 97 9.33 20.60 9.57
N GLU A 98 10.58 20.80 9.15
CA GLU A 98 11.31 19.99 8.15
C GLU A 98 11.53 18.51 8.58
N ASN A 99 10.92 18.07 9.69
CA ASN A 99 11.01 16.71 10.22
C ASN A 99 9.74 15.92 9.88
N ILE A 100 9.86 15.02 8.92
CA ILE A 100 8.78 14.13 8.42
C ILE A 100 8.26 13.18 9.52
N GLU A 101 9.04 12.96 10.61
CA GLU A 101 8.69 12.07 11.72
C GLU A 101 7.59 12.59 12.66
N GLY A 102 7.07 13.81 12.44
CA GLY A 102 6.01 14.42 13.26
C GLY A 102 4.77 14.85 12.48
N THR A 103 4.52 14.24 11.33
CA THR A 103 3.39 14.63 10.47
C THR A 103 2.08 13.96 10.91
N ASP A 104 1.04 14.77 11.18
CA ASP A 104 -0.31 14.26 11.48
C ASP A 104 -0.89 13.58 10.23
N ILE A 105 -0.73 12.26 10.14
CA ILE A 105 -1.34 11.44 9.10
C ILE A 105 -2.85 11.40 9.40
N ILE A 106 -3.61 12.04 8.53
CA ILE A 106 -5.07 12.14 8.63
C ILE A 106 -5.72 10.80 8.29
N MET A 107 -5.17 10.14 7.27
CA MET A 107 -5.71 8.90 6.70
C MET A 107 -4.63 8.22 5.85
N GLU A 108 -4.62 6.90 5.86
CA GLU A 108 -3.80 6.08 4.98
C GLU A 108 -4.68 5.03 4.30
N LYS A 109 -4.89 5.18 3.01
CA LYS A 109 -5.68 4.27 2.18
C LYS A 109 -4.77 3.24 1.50
N VAL A 110 -5.28 2.03 1.34
CA VAL A 110 -4.60 0.93 0.67
C VAL A 110 -5.43 0.46 -0.51
N TYR A 111 -4.80 0.36 -1.67
CA TYR A 111 -5.41 -0.16 -2.89
C TYR A 111 -4.36 -0.88 -3.73
N ALA A 112 -4.81 -1.62 -4.75
CA ALA A 112 -3.92 -2.31 -5.68
C ALA A 112 -4.13 -1.86 -7.12
N THR A 113 -3.05 -1.90 -7.90
CA THR A 113 -3.05 -1.65 -9.35
C THR A 113 -2.23 -2.71 -10.07
N ASP A 114 -2.34 -2.76 -11.39
CA ASP A 114 -1.39 -3.50 -12.21
C ASP A 114 0.02 -2.89 -12.12
N ALA A 115 1.01 -3.61 -12.66
CA ALA A 115 2.41 -3.20 -12.59
C ALA A 115 2.74 -1.86 -13.31
N ASN A 116 1.84 -1.37 -14.18
CA ASN A 116 2.03 -0.12 -14.92
C ASN A 116 1.17 1.04 -14.39
N ASP A 117 0.38 0.82 -13.33
CA ASP A 117 -0.60 1.78 -12.79
C ASP A 117 -1.69 2.21 -13.79
N GLU A 118 -1.98 1.37 -14.80
CA GLU A 118 -3.03 1.58 -15.80
C GLU A 118 -4.40 1.06 -15.34
N GLU A 119 -4.43 -0.04 -14.58
CA GLU A 119 -5.65 -0.65 -14.06
C GLU A 119 -5.68 -0.62 -12.53
N ASN A 120 -6.77 -0.12 -11.95
CA ASN A 120 -6.99 -0.11 -10.50
C ASN A 120 -7.89 -1.28 -10.11
N TYR A 121 -7.36 -2.20 -9.30
CA TYR A 121 -8.07 -3.39 -8.84
C TYR A 121 -9.02 -3.13 -7.66
N GLY A 122 -9.01 -1.92 -7.11
CA GLY A 122 -9.94 -1.46 -6.10
C GLY A 122 -9.29 -1.09 -4.77
N GLU A 123 -10.07 -0.39 -3.94
CA GLU A 123 -9.72 -0.06 -2.56
C GLU A 123 -9.80 -1.32 -1.68
N ILE A 124 -8.72 -1.63 -0.98
CA ILE A 124 -8.62 -2.76 -0.05
C ILE A 124 -9.09 -2.33 1.34
N GLY A 125 -8.68 -1.14 1.77
CA GLY A 125 -9.08 -0.58 3.07
C GLY A 125 -8.19 0.56 3.54
N PHE A 126 -8.15 0.77 4.85
CA PHE A 126 -7.32 1.79 5.49
C PHE A 126 -6.41 1.20 6.56
N ILE A 127 -5.27 1.85 6.78
CA ILE A 127 -4.38 1.53 7.90
C ILE A 127 -4.81 2.35 9.11
N GLN A 128 -5.07 1.66 10.23
CA GLN A 128 -5.28 2.34 11.50
C GLN A 128 -3.91 2.77 12.04
N GLN A 129 -3.67 4.07 12.03
CA GLN A 129 -2.54 4.70 12.72
C GLN A 129 -2.69 4.44 14.24
N LYS A 130 -1.60 4.05 14.91
CA LYS A 130 -1.58 3.76 16.35
C LYS A 130 -1.50 5.03 17.19
#